data_AF-A0A538LK40-F1
#
_entry.id   AF-A0A538LK40-F1
#
_cell.length_a   1.000
_cell.length_b   1.000
_cell.length_c   1.000
_cell.angle_alpha   90.00
_cell.angle_beta   90.00
_cell.angle_gamma   90.00
#
_symmetry.space_group_name_H-M   'P 1'
#
loop_
_entity.id
_entity.type
_entity.pdbx_description
1 polymer ?
#
loop_
_entity_poly.entity_id
_entity_poly.type
_entity_poly.pdbx_seq_one_letter_code
_entity_poly.pdbx_strand_id
1 'polypeptide(L)'
;MGNVTDVAISRAAPLPRSRSHVRRTVGLALVWIVVLGNGAAIFWLWAHGGNLDNKTTGEALTSVARITGLLSAYLALIQVVLLARIPALEQLVGFDRLTVWHRWNGHATIDLVVAHVFFSVWGYALMDKFSIGKEISIPA
;
A
#
# COMPACT_ATOMS: atom_id res chain seq x y z
N MET A 1 -58.02 9.42 45.02
CA MET A 1 -57.75 10.05 43.72
C MET A 1 -56.23 10.07 43.53
N GLY A 2 -55.66 8.97 43.03
CA GLY A 2 -54.22 8.84 42.80
C GLY A 2 -53.87 9.48 41.46
N ASN A 3 -52.94 10.43 41.46
CA ASN A 3 -52.53 11.09 40.23
C ASN A 3 -51.87 10.05 39.32
N VAL A 4 -52.48 9.89 38.16
CA VAL A 4 -52.01 9.08 37.04
C VAL A 4 -50.60 9.54 36.70
N THR A 5 -49.64 8.63 36.83
CA THR A 5 -48.53 8.51 35.89
C THR A 5 -47.87 9.83 35.53
N ASP A 6 -47.16 10.43 36.50
CA ASP A 6 -45.90 11.07 36.16
C ASP A 6 -45.08 9.98 35.48
N VAL A 7 -45.21 9.92 34.16
CA VAL A 7 -44.30 9.20 33.28
C VAL A 7 -42.99 9.96 33.44
N ALA A 8 -42.29 9.65 34.53
CA ALA A 8 -40.88 9.86 34.66
C ALA A 8 -40.28 9.00 33.55
N ILE A 9 -40.22 9.59 32.35
CA ILE A 9 -39.30 9.21 31.30
C ILE A 9 -37.95 9.39 31.95
N SER A 10 -37.50 8.34 32.64
CA SER A 10 -36.11 8.14 33.03
C SER A 10 -35.34 8.18 31.72
N ARG A 11 -34.91 9.39 31.35
CA ARG A 11 -33.96 9.65 30.29
C ARG A 11 -32.72 8.89 30.69
N ALA A 12 -32.58 7.67 30.18
CA ALA A 12 -31.37 6.88 30.34
C ALA A 12 -30.20 7.78 29.95
N ALA A 13 -29.35 8.12 30.92
CA ALA A 13 -28.18 8.93 30.69
C ALA A 13 -27.34 8.26 29.59
N PRO A 14 -27.01 8.95 28.48
CA PRO A 14 -26.14 8.37 27.46
C PRO A 14 -24.79 8.01 28.11
N LEU A 15 -24.49 6.71 28.20
CA LEU A 15 -23.15 6.26 28.60
C LEU A 15 -22.10 6.89 27.67
N PRO A 16 -20.92 7.27 28.18
CA PRO A 16 -19.90 7.97 27.40
C PRO A 16 -19.32 7.06 26.31
N ARG A 17 -19.91 7.09 25.11
CA ARG A 17 -19.45 6.39 23.89
C ARG A 17 -18.11 6.90 23.33
N SER A 18 -17.47 7.88 23.99
CA SER A 18 -16.27 8.58 23.52
C SER A 18 -14.99 7.72 23.58
N ARG A 19 -14.79 6.93 24.65
CA ARG A 19 -13.52 6.18 24.84
C ARG A 19 -13.28 5.08 23.79
N SER A 20 -14.33 4.48 23.23
CA SER A 20 -14.19 3.44 22.21
C SER A 20 -13.81 4.01 20.84
N HIS A 21 -14.31 5.21 20.50
CA HIS A 21 -13.98 5.89 19.24
C HIS A 21 -12.51 6.33 19.20
N VAL A 22 -11.98 6.89 20.31
CA VAL A 22 -10.57 7.33 20.38
C VAL A 22 -9.61 6.15 20.19
N ARG A 23 -9.86 5.01 20.86
CA ARG A 23 -9.04 3.79 20.72
C ARG A 23 -9.05 3.26 19.27
N ARG A 24 -10.21 3.35 18.60
CA ARG A 24 -10.39 2.91 17.22
C ARG A 24 -9.62 3.79 16.23
N THR A 25 -9.69 5.11 16.39
CA THR A 25 -8.95 6.07 15.55
C THR A 25 -7.44 5.96 15.75
N VAL A 26 -6.96 5.79 16.99
CA VAL A 26 -5.52 5.62 17.26
C VAL A 26 -4.99 4.32 16.66
N GLY A 27 -5.72 3.20 16.78
CA GLY A 27 -5.33 1.94 16.16
C GLY A 27 -5.25 2.03 14.62
N LEU A 28 -6.25 2.66 14.00
CA LEU A 28 -6.26 2.93 12.55
C LEU A 28 -5.10 3.83 12.12
N ALA A 29 -4.82 4.88 12.88
CA ALA A 29 -3.70 5.78 12.59
C ALA A 29 -2.37 5.05 12.66
N LEU A 30 -2.16 4.19 13.66
CA LEU A 30 -0.93 3.39 13.77
C LEU A 30 -0.75 2.43 12.60
N VAL A 31 -1.80 1.72 12.19
CA VAL A 31 -1.75 0.85 11.01
C VAL A 31 -1.38 1.65 9.76
N TRP A 32 -2.04 2.80 9.55
CA TRP A 32 -1.73 3.66 8.41
C TRP A 32 -0.31 4.22 8.45
N ILE A 33 0.19 4.62 9.62
CA ILE A 33 1.56 5.09 9.80
C ILE A 33 2.55 3.99 9.44
N VAL A 34 2.32 2.75 9.89
CA VAL A 34 3.21 1.63 9.57
C VAL A 34 3.17 1.31 8.07
N VAL A 35 1.98 1.31 7.47
CA VAL A 35 1.80 1.01 6.04
C VAL A 35 2.42 2.10 5.16
N LEU A 36 2.02 3.34 5.35
CA LEU A 36 2.53 4.47 4.56
C LEU A 36 4.01 4.71 4.85
N GLY A 37 4.45 4.53 6.10
CA GLY A 37 5.85 4.64 6.50
C GLY A 37 6.73 3.60 5.81
N ASN A 38 6.31 2.34 5.73
CA ASN A 38 7.05 1.32 4.98
C ASN A 38 7.07 1.60 3.49
N GLY A 39 5.93 1.95 2.88
CA GLY A 39 5.88 2.32 1.46
C GLY A 39 6.81 3.50 1.13
N ALA A 40 6.81 4.53 1.99
CA ALA A 40 7.70 5.68 1.86
C ALA A 40 9.16 5.30 2.06
N ALA A 41 9.48 4.44 3.02
CA ALA A 41 10.84 3.94 3.25
C ALA A 41 11.37 3.15 2.05
N ILE A 42 10.55 2.28 1.44
CA ILE A 42 10.89 1.54 0.22
C ILE A 42 11.21 2.53 -0.91
N PHE A 43 10.34 3.51 -1.13
CA PHE A 43 10.54 4.53 -2.16
C PHE A 43 11.80 5.38 -1.90
N TRP A 44 12.01 5.79 -0.65
CA TRP A 44 13.16 6.59 -0.24
C TRP A 44 14.47 5.82 -0.40
N LEU A 45 14.53 4.56 0.03
CA LEU A 45 15.69 3.69 -0.15
C LEU A 45 15.99 3.46 -1.64
N TRP A 46 14.97 3.24 -2.46
CA TRP A 46 15.14 3.12 -3.91
C TRP A 46 15.73 4.40 -4.51
N ALA A 47 15.21 5.57 -4.14
CA ALA A 47 15.68 6.87 -4.64
C ALA A 47 17.11 7.18 -4.19
N HIS A 48 17.48 6.87 -2.94
CA HIS A 48 18.84 7.06 -2.42
C HIS A 48 19.84 6.01 -2.89
N GLY A 49 19.39 4.85 -3.38
CA GLY A 49 20.24 3.76 -3.86
C GLY A 49 20.93 4.00 -5.21
N GLY A 50 20.96 5.25 -5.72
CA GLY A 50 21.58 5.58 -7.01
C GLY A 50 20.72 5.25 -8.24
N ASN A 51 19.47 4.82 -8.05
CA ASN A 51 18.55 4.48 -9.15
C ASN A 51 18.03 5.71 -9.93
N LEU A 52 18.41 6.92 -9.53
CA LEU A 52 18.10 8.18 -10.22
C LEU A 52 19.20 8.62 -11.19
N ASP A 53 20.41 8.07 -11.06
CA ASP A 53 21.60 8.47 -11.82
C ASP A 53 21.76 7.67 -13.14
N ASN A 54 20.63 7.41 -13.80
CA ASN A 54 20.59 6.58 -15.00
C ASN A 54 21.19 7.36 -16.18
N LYS A 55 22.24 6.80 -16.80
CA LYS A 55 22.94 7.44 -17.93
C LYS A 55 22.28 7.14 -19.26
N THR A 56 21.45 6.10 -19.31
CA THR A 56 20.73 5.68 -20.51
C THR A 56 19.22 5.53 -20.25
N THR A 57 18.42 5.66 -21.31
CA THR A 57 16.97 5.45 -21.24
C THR A 57 16.62 4.02 -20.82
N GLY A 58 17.43 3.01 -21.20
CA GLY A 58 17.23 1.62 -20.78
C GLY A 58 17.46 1.39 -19.27
N GLU A 59 18.48 2.03 -18.69
CA GLU A 59 18.71 2.04 -17.24
C GLU A 59 17.57 2.74 -16.49
N ALA A 60 17.03 3.84 -17.03
CA ALA A 60 15.89 4.52 -16.43
C ALA A 60 14.63 3.64 -16.41
N LEU A 61 14.33 2.94 -17.50
CA LEU A 61 13.17 2.04 -17.56
C LEU A 61 13.32 0.83 -16.63
N THR A 62 14.52 0.23 -16.57
CA THR A 62 14.79 -0.87 -15.64
C THR A 62 14.75 -0.42 -14.17
N SER A 63 15.19 0.81 -13.89
CA SER A 63 15.03 1.44 -12.58
C SER A 63 13.56 1.60 -12.18
N VAL A 64 12.71 2.06 -13.11
CA VAL A 64 11.24 2.14 -12.91
C VAL A 64 10.62 0.74 -12.74
N ALA A 65 11.10 -0.26 -13.49
CA ALA A 65 10.67 -1.64 -13.31
C ALA A 65 10.99 -2.13 -11.88
N ARG A 66 12.15 -1.81 -11.32
CA ARG A 66 12.50 -2.22 -9.95
C ARG A 66 11.56 -1.65 -8.90
N ILE A 67 11.26 -0.34 -8.94
CA ILE A 67 10.37 0.27 -7.94
C ILE A 67 8.92 -0.22 -8.07
N THR A 68 8.43 -0.40 -9.29
CA THR A 68 7.08 -0.96 -9.52
C THR A 68 6.98 -2.40 -9.02
N GLY A 69 8.03 -3.21 -9.20
CA GLY A 69 8.11 -4.57 -8.65
C GLY A 69 8.09 -4.59 -7.13
N LEU A 70 8.92 -3.75 -6.49
CA LEU A 70 8.99 -3.60 -5.02
C LEU A 70 7.64 -3.17 -4.44
N LEU A 71 7.00 -2.17 -5.04
CA LEU A 71 5.68 -1.71 -4.63
C LEU A 71 4.63 -2.82 -4.83
N SER A 72 4.66 -3.55 -5.95
CA SER A 72 3.71 -4.65 -6.17
C SER A 72 3.84 -5.75 -5.13
N ALA A 73 5.07 -6.14 -4.77
CA ALA A 73 5.33 -7.15 -3.75
C ALA A 73 4.85 -6.67 -2.37
N TYR A 74 5.06 -5.39 -2.07
CA TYR A 74 4.56 -4.78 -0.85
C TYR A 74 3.03 -4.76 -0.78
N LEU A 75 2.34 -4.38 -1.86
CA LEU A 75 0.89 -4.42 -1.94
C LEU A 75 0.34 -5.86 -1.88
N ALA A 76 1.05 -6.83 -2.47
CA ALA A 76 0.70 -8.25 -2.36
C ALA A 76 0.80 -8.75 -0.91
N LEU A 77 1.84 -8.32 -0.16
CA LEU A 77 1.95 -8.62 1.26
C LEU A 77 0.77 -8.05 2.05
N ILE A 78 0.41 -6.78 1.78
CA ILE A 78 -0.78 -6.15 2.36
C ILE A 78 -2.04 -6.96 2.02
N GLN A 79 -2.19 -7.40 0.77
CA GLN A 79 -3.32 -8.21 0.32
C GLN A 79 -3.48 -9.49 1.14
N VAL A 80 -2.36 -10.20 1.39
CA VAL A 80 -2.32 -11.43 2.19
C VAL A 80 -2.63 -11.14 3.66
N VAL A 81 -2.10 -10.06 4.22
CA VAL A 81 -2.40 -9.63 5.60
C VAL A 81 -3.89 -9.30 5.76
N LEU A 82 -4.52 -8.67 4.74
CA LEU A 82 -5.96 -8.44 4.73
C LEU A 82 -6.75 -9.76 4.66
N LEU A 83 -6.24 -10.78 3.95
CA LEU A 83 -6.85 -12.10 3.85
C LEU A 83 -6.70 -12.93 5.13
N ALA A 84 -5.69 -12.63 5.95
CA ALA A 84 -5.45 -13.32 7.23
C ALA A 84 -6.56 -13.08 8.29
N ARG A 85 -7.62 -12.32 7.97
CA ARG A 85 -8.79 -12.05 8.81
C ARG A 85 -8.42 -11.77 10.26
N ILE A 86 -7.43 -10.89 10.46
CA ILE A 86 -6.89 -10.60 11.79
C ILE A 86 -8.02 -9.97 12.63
N PRO A 87 -8.51 -10.65 13.70
CA PRO A 87 -9.69 -10.21 14.44
C PRO A 87 -9.49 -8.83 15.12
N ALA A 88 -8.24 -8.48 15.43
CA ALA A 88 -7.87 -7.15 15.92
C ALA A 88 -8.12 -6.04 14.89
N LEU A 89 -7.92 -6.30 13.60
CA LEU A 89 -8.21 -5.35 12.52
C LEU A 89 -9.71 -5.25 12.25
N GLU A 90 -10.43 -6.38 12.27
CA GLU A 90 -11.88 -6.41 12.10
C GLU A 90 -12.62 -5.62 13.18
N GLN A 91 -12.19 -5.75 14.45
CA GLN A 91 -12.76 -4.98 15.57
C GLN A 91 -12.49 -3.47 15.44
N LEU A 92 -11.41 -3.05 14.77
CA LEU A 92 -11.00 -1.65 14.62
C LEU A 92 -11.51 -0.99 13.34
N VAL A 93 -11.80 -1.72 12.26
CA VAL A 93 -12.12 -1.12 10.95
C VAL A 93 -13.55 -1.46 10.48
N GLY A 94 -14.10 -2.59 10.92
CA GLY A 94 -15.41 -3.09 10.48
C GLY A 94 -15.31 -3.86 9.16
N PHE A 95 -16.01 -5.00 9.10
CA PHE A 95 -15.96 -5.98 8.02
C PHE A 95 -16.17 -5.39 6.61
N ASP A 96 -17.17 -4.52 6.43
CA ASP A 96 -17.51 -3.96 5.11
C ASP A 96 -16.37 -3.16 4.46
N ARG A 97 -15.58 -2.45 5.27
CA ARG A 97 -14.46 -1.64 4.76
C ARG A 97 -13.26 -2.49 4.35
N LEU A 98 -13.02 -3.60 5.05
CA LEU A 98 -11.91 -4.52 4.73
C LEU A 98 -12.10 -5.13 3.34
N THR A 99 -13.32 -5.54 2.99
CA THR A 99 -13.60 -6.17 1.70
C THR A 99 -13.44 -5.19 0.53
N VAL A 100 -13.85 -3.93 0.71
CA VAL A 100 -13.67 -2.88 -0.32
C VAL A 100 -12.18 -2.57 -0.52
N TRP A 101 -11.41 -2.46 0.57
CA TRP A 101 -9.97 -2.21 0.49
C TRP A 101 -9.21 -3.37 -0.11
N HIS A 102 -9.60 -4.61 0.20
CA HIS A 102 -9.02 -5.80 -0.40
C HIS A 102 -9.20 -5.80 -1.93
N ARG A 103 -10.37 -5.39 -2.42
CA ARG A 103 -10.63 -5.34 -3.86
C ARG A 103 -9.78 -4.25 -4.54
N TRP A 104 -9.74 -3.04 -3.97
CA TRP A 104 -8.92 -1.95 -4.51
C TRP A 104 -7.41 -2.25 -4.45
N ASN A 105 -6.92 -2.84 -3.35
CA ASN A 105 -5.52 -3.20 -3.20
C ASN A 105 -5.12 -4.34 -4.15
N GLY A 106 -6.03 -5.30 -4.40
CA GLY A 106 -5.84 -6.33 -5.41
C GLY A 106 -5.69 -5.75 -6.82
N HIS A 107 -6.56 -4.81 -7.21
CA HIS A 107 -6.43 -4.10 -8.49
C HIS A 107 -5.11 -3.34 -8.61
N ALA A 108 -4.74 -2.55 -7.59
CA ALA A 108 -3.48 -1.82 -7.58
C ALA A 108 -2.24 -2.73 -7.63
N THR A 109 -2.29 -3.90 -6.99
CA THR A 109 -1.23 -4.92 -7.07
C THR A 109 -1.07 -5.42 -8.51
N ILE A 110 -2.18 -5.81 -9.15
CA ILE A 110 -2.17 -6.33 -10.52
C ILE A 110 -1.66 -5.27 -11.48
N ASP A 111 -2.14 -4.03 -11.38
CA ASP A 111 -1.70 -2.93 -12.25
C ASP A 111 -0.19 -2.66 -12.10
N LEU A 112 0.35 -2.72 -10.87
CA LEU A 112 1.79 -2.59 -10.63
C LEU A 112 2.61 -3.76 -11.17
N VAL A 113 2.14 -5.00 -11.03
CA VAL A 113 2.81 -6.18 -11.62
C VAL A 113 2.85 -6.05 -13.14
N VAL A 114 1.74 -5.65 -13.75
CA VAL A 114 1.66 -5.43 -15.19
C VAL A 114 2.66 -4.34 -15.61
N ALA A 115 2.64 -3.19 -14.94
CA ALA A 115 3.60 -2.12 -15.18
C ALA A 115 5.06 -2.60 -15.04
N HIS A 116 5.36 -3.37 -13.98
CA HIS A 116 6.69 -3.96 -13.76
C HIS A 116 7.16 -4.78 -14.95
N VAL A 117 6.32 -5.70 -15.44
CA VAL A 117 6.66 -6.55 -16.60
C VAL A 117 6.85 -5.71 -17.85
N PHE A 118 5.95 -4.75 -18.13
CA PHE A 118 6.06 -3.87 -19.28
C PHE A 118 7.35 -3.04 -19.27
N PHE A 119 7.66 -2.38 -18.15
CA PHE A 119 8.89 -1.58 -18.01
C PHE A 119 10.14 -2.45 -18.06
N SER A 120 10.10 -3.67 -17.49
CA SER A 120 11.21 -4.61 -17.53
C SER A 120 11.52 -5.04 -18.96
N VAL A 121 10.52 -5.51 -19.71
CA VAL A 121 10.69 -5.95 -21.11
C VAL A 121 11.22 -4.82 -21.99
N TRP A 122 10.64 -3.62 -21.88
CA TRP A 122 11.05 -2.48 -22.70
C TRP A 122 12.44 -1.94 -22.30
N GLY A 123 12.75 -1.94 -21.00
CA GLY A 123 14.06 -1.56 -20.48
C GLY A 123 15.16 -2.48 -21.01
N TYR A 124 14.95 -3.80 -20.94
CA TYR A 124 15.88 -4.78 -21.50
C TYR A 124 16.01 -4.63 -23.02
N ALA A 125 14.90 -4.49 -23.74
CA ALA A 125 14.92 -4.31 -25.20
C ALA A 125 15.70 -3.07 -25.65
N LEU A 126 15.69 -1.99 -24.86
CA LEU A 126 16.49 -0.80 -25.13
C LEU A 126 17.97 -1.01 -24.79
N MET A 127 18.28 -1.63 -23.65
CA MET A 127 19.68 -1.91 -23.26
C MET A 127 20.38 -2.83 -24.26
N ASP A 128 19.67 -3.86 -24.75
CA ASP A 128 20.21 -4.84 -25.70
C ASP A 128 20.60 -4.19 -27.04
N LYS A 129 19.84 -3.19 -27.49
CA LYS A 129 20.17 -2.39 -28.69
C LYS A 129 21.43 -1.54 -28.55
N PHE A 130 21.81 -1.14 -27.33
CA PHE A 130 23.01 -0.34 -27.08
C PHE A 130 24.25 -1.17 -26.76
N SER A 131 24.10 -2.43 -26.30
CA SER A 131 25.23 -3.28 -25.89
C SER A 131 26.02 -3.82 -27.07
N ILE A 132 25.34 -4.19 -28.16
CA ILE A 132 25.98 -4.82 -29.34
C ILE A 132 26.98 -3.87 -30.03
N GLY A 133 26.71 -2.57 -30.05
CA GLY A 133 27.56 -1.58 -30.74
C GLY A 133 28.83 -1.18 -29.97
N LYS A 134 28.89 -1.43 -28.65
CA LYS A 134 29.99 -0.96 -27.78
C LYS A 134 31.03 -2.04 -27.49
N GLU A 135 30.65 -3.31 -27.58
CA GLU A 135 31.59 -4.44 -27.44
C GLU A 135 32.49 -4.64 -28.66
N ILE A 136 32.04 -4.23 -29.86
CA ILE A 136 32.85 -4.30 -31.09
C ILE A 136 33.93 -3.22 -31.21
N SER A 137 33.95 -2.23 -30.32
CA SER A 137 34.95 -1.16 -30.31
C SER A 137 36.06 -1.35 -29.27
N ILE A 138 36.26 -2.56 -28.74
CA ILE A 138 37.47 -2.87 -27.96
C ILE A 138 38.67 -2.78 -28.93
N PRO A 139 39.54 -1.77 -28.81
CA PRO A 139 40.72 -1.68 -29.66
C PRO A 139 41.72 -2.75 -29.21
N ALA A 140 42.22 -3.52 -30.17
CA ALA A 140 43.44 -4.31 -30.04
C ALA A 140 44.66 -3.41 -29.83
#